data_AF-A0A8H4L1T0-F1
#
_entry.id   AF-A0A8H4L1T0-F1
#
_cell.length_a   1.000
_cell.length_b   1.000
_cell.length_c   1.000
_cell.angle_alpha   90.00
_cell.angle_beta   90.00
_cell.angle_gamma   90.00
#
_symmetry.space_group_name_H-M   'P 1'
#
loop_
_entity.id
_entity.type
_entity.pdbx_description
1 polymer ?
#
loop_
_entity_poly.entity_id
_entity_poly.type
_entity_poly.pdbx_seq_one_letter_code
_entity_poly.pdbx_strand_id
1 'polypeptide(L)'
;MHYRNSTTHVAYGGSARRPNADWLAEGLRRRSTISTRAAQPILTALPSWVNPGLDPSEKELFQASLSLTTFGNDAVKIPQILIRMALSDNTPSATAIFMSMLALASFHHDGLQSRVAHFKISALRALSASTKGEVGAAESIRHVAAGMLLCTLEIQQSSAESSHWLWYVCGSKKIIKTAHLDETAHDDDFTTLIGWVQYYDVLARFSLRHWQPNLIVPEGSTNITFEAFQPAVCSEAQPANLVGPSHDILYLLSEVCDTVVPPSDPRYHEVGYREYLKVLEWRLRPIPIKRPKDAAATDSHILVELYQLSTLIYLRRASVGISPERPQTVEWVHRGFSQLKDFETCAHPFPLLIFGCEAYTDEERASILELISRTEISTPFRNLGFVKAILQTIWVQNDLADGHLDYIQNLGVVLSSSTRYERAPA
;
A
#
# COMPACT_ATOMS: atom_id res chain seq x y z
N MET A 1 51.41 -42.14 -11.12
CA MET A 1 51.64 -41.08 -12.12
C MET A 1 50.77 -39.88 -11.71
N HIS A 2 51.30 -38.86 -11.02
CA HIS A 2 51.99 -37.67 -11.56
C HIS A 2 51.01 -36.75 -12.32
N TYR A 3 50.77 -35.45 -12.01
CA TYR A 3 51.59 -34.33 -11.52
C TYR A 3 50.64 -33.21 -11.01
N ARG A 4 50.87 -32.55 -9.85
CA ARG A 4 51.68 -31.34 -9.54
C ARG A 4 50.85 -30.06 -9.30
N ASN A 5 51.05 -29.52 -8.10
CA ASN A 5 50.88 -28.11 -7.73
C ASN A 5 51.63 -27.17 -8.69
N SER A 6 51.03 -26.01 -8.97
CA SER A 6 51.76 -24.79 -9.31
C SER A 6 51.02 -23.58 -8.75
N THR A 7 51.66 -22.97 -7.76
CA THR A 7 51.42 -21.63 -7.23
C THR A 7 51.89 -20.59 -8.26
N THR A 8 51.07 -19.60 -8.57
CA THR A 8 51.53 -18.38 -9.24
C THR A 8 50.89 -17.16 -8.60
N HIS A 9 51.71 -16.44 -7.84
CA HIS A 9 51.52 -15.03 -7.50
C HIS A 9 51.47 -14.21 -8.79
N VAL A 10 50.40 -13.43 -8.97
CA VAL A 10 50.44 -12.22 -9.80
C VAL A 10 49.86 -11.09 -8.97
N ALA A 11 50.73 -10.17 -8.59
CA ALA A 11 50.36 -8.88 -8.03
C ALA A 11 49.88 -7.96 -9.16
N TYR A 12 48.64 -7.49 -9.08
CA TYR A 12 48.22 -6.26 -9.74
C TYR A 12 47.69 -5.31 -8.69
N GLY A 13 48.40 -4.20 -8.50
CA GLY A 13 47.97 -3.09 -7.67
C GLY A 13 46.73 -2.44 -8.27
N GLY A 14 45.64 -2.46 -7.51
CA GLY A 14 44.45 -1.66 -7.74
C GLY A 14 44.15 -0.90 -6.46
N SER A 15 44.44 0.40 -6.47
CA SER A 15 44.13 1.35 -5.39
C SER A 15 42.66 1.24 -4.98
N ALA A 16 42.41 0.68 -3.80
CA ALA A 16 41.10 0.73 -3.15
C ALA A 16 40.83 2.18 -2.72
N ARG A 17 40.15 2.95 -3.57
CA ARG A 17 39.56 4.23 -3.18
C ARG A 17 38.55 3.95 -2.07
N ARG A 18 38.87 4.41 -0.85
CA ARG A 18 37.93 4.53 0.26
C ARG A 18 36.70 5.31 -0.22
N PRO A 19 35.46 4.88 0.07
CA PRO A 19 34.30 5.72 -0.19
C PRO A 19 34.43 6.99 0.67
N ASN A 20 34.40 8.13 0.00
CA ASN A 20 34.68 9.44 0.54
C ASN A 20 33.63 9.83 1.61
N ALA A 21 34.09 10.24 2.78
CA ALA A 21 33.25 10.62 3.93
C ALA A 21 32.50 11.97 3.74
N ASP A 22 32.71 12.63 2.60
CA ASP A 22 32.20 13.98 2.32
C ASP A 22 30.69 14.07 2.08
N TRP A 23 30.01 12.97 1.74
CA TRP A 23 28.58 12.99 1.39
C TRP A 23 27.63 12.94 2.59
N LEU A 24 28.04 12.27 3.68
CA LEU A 24 27.34 12.36 4.97
C LEU A 24 27.43 13.78 5.52
N ALA A 25 28.56 14.46 5.30
CA ALA A 25 28.74 15.85 5.65
C ALA A 25 27.90 16.79 4.76
N GLU A 26 27.70 16.47 3.47
CA GLU A 26 26.87 17.26 2.56
C GLU A 26 25.37 17.17 2.88
N GLY A 27 24.87 15.97 3.24
CA GLY A 27 23.49 15.78 3.71
C GLY A 27 23.21 16.49 5.05
N LEU A 28 24.20 16.54 5.93
CA LEU A 28 24.11 17.28 7.20
C LEU A 28 24.35 18.80 7.02
N ARG A 29 25.18 19.24 6.07
CA ARG A 29 25.40 20.68 5.75
C ARG A 29 24.17 21.37 5.19
N ARG A 30 23.32 20.64 4.45
CA ARG A 30 22.05 21.19 3.95
C ARG A 30 21.05 21.54 5.06
N ARG A 31 21.23 21.04 6.28
CA ARG A 31 20.45 21.49 7.46
C ARG A 31 20.87 22.88 7.99
N SER A 32 22.02 23.45 7.59
CA SER A 32 22.60 24.59 8.31
C SER A 32 22.95 25.85 7.51
N THR A 33 22.75 25.94 6.18
CA THR A 33 23.11 27.18 5.44
C THR A 33 22.28 27.44 4.17
N ILE A 34 21.80 28.69 4.06
CA ILE A 34 20.97 29.27 2.98
C ILE A 34 21.85 29.95 1.90
N SER A 35 21.43 29.83 0.64
CA SER A 35 21.49 30.83 -0.47
C SER A 35 22.27 30.50 -1.77
N THR A 36 21.47 30.54 -2.85
CA THR A 36 21.68 31.07 -4.23
C THR A 36 22.42 30.30 -5.36
N ARG A 37 21.55 29.75 -6.25
CA ARG A 37 21.46 29.84 -7.74
C ARG A 37 22.35 28.97 -8.66
N ALA A 38 21.68 28.14 -9.47
CA ALA A 38 21.53 28.29 -10.93
C ALA A 38 20.28 27.52 -11.41
N ALA A 39 19.53 28.09 -12.36
CA ALA A 39 18.15 27.72 -12.71
C ALA A 39 18.06 26.66 -13.81
N GLN A 40 17.15 25.69 -13.64
CA GLN A 40 16.57 24.81 -14.67
C GLN A 40 15.13 24.40 -14.28
N PRO A 41 14.28 23.96 -15.23
CA PRO A 41 12.90 24.43 -15.38
C PRO A 41 11.96 23.89 -14.32
N ILE A 42 11.08 24.78 -13.84
CA ILE A 42 10.01 24.47 -12.90
C ILE A 42 8.76 24.13 -13.72
N LEU A 43 8.28 22.90 -13.60
CA LEU A 43 6.94 22.51 -14.06
C LEU A 43 6.27 21.59 -13.02
N THR A 44 5.58 22.21 -12.08
CA THR A 44 4.13 22.08 -11.81
C THR A 44 3.91 22.86 -10.52
N ALA A 45 3.07 23.90 -10.60
CA ALA A 45 2.83 24.79 -9.47
C ALA A 45 2.32 23.98 -8.27
N LEU A 46 2.98 24.14 -7.12
CA LEU A 46 2.45 23.68 -5.85
C LEU A 46 1.02 24.26 -5.69
N PRO A 47 0.06 23.48 -5.15
CA PRO A 47 -1.28 23.98 -4.86
C PRO A 47 -1.24 25.34 -4.14
N SER A 48 -2.20 26.22 -4.44
CA SER A 48 -2.21 27.64 -4.01
C SER A 48 -2.17 27.90 -2.50
N TRP A 49 -2.34 26.87 -1.67
CA TRP A 49 -2.27 26.91 -0.21
C TRP A 49 -0.89 26.56 0.36
N VAL A 50 0.09 26.20 -0.50
CA VAL A 50 1.47 25.95 -0.09
C VAL A 50 2.21 27.27 0.07
N ASN A 51 2.81 27.49 1.25
CA ASN A 51 3.57 28.70 1.54
C ASN A 51 4.78 28.81 0.58
N PRO A 52 4.88 29.85 -0.25
CA PRO A 52 5.95 29.98 -1.23
C PRO A 52 7.37 30.07 -0.61
N GLY A 53 7.45 30.32 0.71
CA GLY A 53 8.69 30.42 1.47
C GLY A 53 9.35 29.13 1.95
N LEU A 54 8.84 27.93 1.62
CA LEU A 54 9.48 26.66 2.02
C LEU A 54 10.86 26.49 1.38
N ASP A 55 11.83 26.00 2.17
CA ASP A 55 13.18 25.66 1.70
C ASP A 55 13.11 24.52 0.65
N PRO A 56 14.06 24.39 -0.30
CA PRO A 56 14.03 23.32 -1.29
C PRO A 56 13.97 21.92 -0.65
N SER A 57 14.63 21.71 0.49
CA SER A 57 14.56 20.44 1.21
C SER A 57 13.15 20.14 1.76
N GLU A 58 12.47 21.16 2.30
CA GLU A 58 11.09 21.03 2.81
C GLU A 58 10.10 20.79 1.68
N LYS A 59 10.32 21.38 0.50
CA LYS A 59 9.52 21.15 -0.71
C LYS A 59 9.63 19.70 -1.19
N GLU A 60 10.85 19.15 -1.22
CA GLU A 60 11.08 17.74 -1.57
C GLU A 60 10.39 16.80 -0.57
N LEU A 61 10.50 17.07 0.74
CA LEU A 61 9.82 16.30 1.78
C LEU A 61 8.29 16.37 1.64
N PHE A 62 7.75 17.54 1.33
CA PHE A 62 6.31 17.72 1.11
C PHE A 62 5.85 16.93 -0.11
N GLN A 63 6.57 16.97 -1.23
CA GLN A 63 6.24 16.17 -2.42
C GLN A 63 6.22 14.67 -2.12
N ALA A 64 7.23 14.15 -1.39
CA ALA A 64 7.23 12.75 -0.95
C ALA A 64 6.01 12.40 -0.10
N SER A 65 5.55 13.33 0.75
CA SER A 65 4.40 13.08 1.61
C SER A 65 3.06 13.01 0.86
N LEU A 66 2.94 13.68 -0.28
CA LEU A 66 1.73 13.66 -1.11
C LEU A 66 1.52 12.34 -1.85
N SER A 67 2.57 11.54 -2.03
CA SER A 67 2.51 10.25 -2.70
C SER A 67 2.01 9.10 -1.82
N LEU A 68 1.85 9.36 -0.51
CA LEU A 68 1.42 8.36 0.46
C LEU A 68 -0.07 8.07 0.32
N THR A 69 -0.43 6.80 0.19
CA THR A 69 -1.84 6.38 0.26
C THR A 69 -2.19 6.06 1.70
N THR A 70 -3.20 6.74 2.23
CA THR A 70 -3.59 6.69 3.63
C THR A 70 -5.12 6.64 3.73
N PHE A 71 -5.69 5.98 4.74
CA PHE A 71 -7.14 5.79 4.86
C PHE A 71 -7.64 6.13 6.26
N GLY A 72 -8.79 6.83 6.34
CA GLY A 72 -9.40 7.31 7.58
C GLY A 72 -9.31 8.82 7.76
N ASN A 73 -10.01 9.35 8.76
CA ASN A 73 -10.11 10.80 8.97
C ASN A 73 -8.77 11.42 9.38
N ASP A 74 -7.99 10.74 10.22
CA ASP A 74 -6.69 11.23 10.71
C ASP A 74 -5.54 11.00 9.73
N ALA A 75 -5.81 10.25 8.66
CA ALA A 75 -4.83 9.88 7.64
C ALA A 75 -4.21 11.08 6.91
N VAL A 76 -4.91 12.23 6.91
CA VAL A 76 -4.44 13.51 6.36
C VAL A 76 -3.30 14.12 7.20
N LYS A 77 -3.17 13.72 8.48
CA LYS A 77 -2.11 14.21 9.38
C LYS A 77 -0.75 13.56 9.11
N ILE A 78 -0.72 12.36 8.49
CA ILE A 78 0.50 11.56 8.28
C ILE A 78 1.65 12.39 7.65
N PRO A 79 1.45 13.12 6.54
CA PRO A 79 2.46 14.02 5.99
C PRO A 79 3.13 14.95 7.01
N GLN A 80 2.33 15.62 7.85
CA GLN A 80 2.82 16.58 8.83
C GLN A 80 3.56 15.88 9.97
N ILE A 81 3.05 14.74 10.43
CA ILE A 81 3.70 13.90 11.44
C ILE A 81 5.08 13.47 10.95
N LEU A 82 5.19 12.99 9.71
CA LEU A 82 6.45 12.51 9.13
C LEU A 82 7.48 13.64 8.97
N ILE A 83 7.07 14.81 8.48
CA ILE A 83 7.95 15.98 8.40
C ILE A 83 8.45 16.37 9.79
N ARG A 84 7.55 16.44 10.78
CA ARG A 84 7.92 16.75 12.17
C ARG A 84 8.90 15.72 12.74
N MET A 85 8.67 14.42 12.54
CA MET A 85 9.57 13.38 13.02
C MET A 85 10.94 13.44 12.33
N ALA A 86 10.97 13.63 11.01
CA ALA A 86 12.20 13.73 10.22
C ALA A 86 13.08 14.91 10.66
N LEU A 87 12.44 16.04 11.01
CA LEU A 87 13.13 17.29 11.39
C LEU A 87 13.28 17.46 12.91
N SER A 88 12.76 16.54 13.73
CA SER A 88 12.71 16.69 15.19
C SER A 88 14.09 16.79 15.84
N ASP A 89 15.05 16.00 15.38
CA ASP A 89 16.40 15.93 15.95
C ASP A 89 17.42 15.32 14.95
N ASN A 90 18.65 15.11 15.40
CA ASN A 90 19.73 14.45 14.63
C ASN A 90 19.92 12.97 15.05
N THR A 91 18.89 12.34 15.63
CA THR A 91 19.00 10.91 16.00
C THR A 91 19.06 10.02 14.76
N PRO A 92 19.60 8.78 14.88
CA PRO A 92 19.63 7.86 13.76
C PRO A 92 18.23 7.50 13.22
N SER A 93 17.19 7.39 14.05
CA SER A 93 15.81 7.14 13.57
C SER A 93 15.20 8.33 12.84
N ALA A 94 15.36 9.56 13.33
CA ALA A 94 14.90 10.74 12.60
C ALA A 94 15.62 10.87 11.25
N THR A 95 16.92 10.56 11.23
CA THR A 95 17.71 10.48 9.98
C THR A 95 17.17 9.40 9.04
N ALA A 96 16.74 8.25 9.55
CA ALA A 96 16.15 7.20 8.73
C ALA A 96 14.87 7.65 8.02
N ILE A 97 13.97 8.35 8.73
CA ILE A 97 12.75 8.92 8.15
C ILE A 97 13.12 9.93 7.07
N PHE A 98 13.99 10.88 7.39
CA PHE A 98 14.43 11.92 6.47
C PHE A 98 15.01 11.32 5.17
N MET A 99 15.91 10.34 5.28
CA MET A 99 16.49 9.66 4.12
C MET A 99 15.46 8.86 3.31
N SER A 100 14.48 8.25 3.99
CA SER A 100 13.39 7.53 3.31
C SER A 100 12.49 8.48 2.52
N MET A 101 12.18 9.66 3.07
CA MET A 101 11.43 10.70 2.37
C MET A 101 12.21 11.26 1.18
N LEU A 102 13.52 11.50 1.32
CA LEU A 102 14.37 11.92 0.19
C LEU A 102 14.44 10.86 -0.92
N ALA A 103 14.42 9.57 -0.57
CA ALA A 103 14.36 8.50 -1.54
C ALA A 103 13.06 8.55 -2.37
N LEU A 104 11.92 8.74 -1.72
CA LEU A 104 10.61 8.93 -2.38
C LEU A 104 10.58 10.19 -3.25
N ALA A 105 11.02 11.33 -2.71
CA ALA A 105 11.08 12.58 -3.47
C ALA A 105 11.94 12.44 -4.73
N SER A 106 13.14 11.85 -4.58
CA SER A 106 14.05 11.62 -5.71
C SER A 106 13.48 10.67 -6.74
N PHE A 107 12.79 9.61 -6.30
CA PHE A 107 12.13 8.67 -7.21
C PHE A 107 11.05 9.36 -8.04
N HIS A 108 10.27 10.24 -7.42
CA HIS A 108 9.23 10.99 -8.12
C HIS A 108 9.76 12.09 -9.04
N HIS A 109 10.88 12.72 -8.69
CA HIS A 109 11.48 13.78 -9.51
C HIS A 109 12.26 13.23 -10.71
N ASP A 110 13.12 12.22 -10.48
CA ASP A 110 14.12 11.77 -11.46
C ASP A 110 13.91 10.31 -11.93
N GLY A 111 12.89 9.62 -11.42
CA GLY A 111 12.68 8.19 -11.65
C GLY A 111 13.70 7.32 -10.91
N LEU A 112 13.91 6.09 -11.42
CA LEU A 112 14.82 5.12 -10.81
C LEU A 112 16.28 5.50 -11.09
N GLN A 113 16.90 6.24 -10.16
CA GLN A 113 18.30 6.67 -10.24
C GLN A 113 19.16 6.09 -9.12
N SER A 114 20.49 6.12 -9.33
CA SER A 114 21.48 5.73 -8.30
C SER A 114 21.29 6.47 -6.97
N ARG A 115 20.76 7.70 -7.02
CA ARG A 115 20.45 8.52 -5.85
C ARG A 115 19.34 7.93 -4.97
N VAL A 116 18.32 7.32 -5.56
CA VAL A 116 17.23 6.67 -4.83
C VAL A 116 17.78 5.49 -4.03
N ALA A 117 18.58 4.65 -4.67
CA ALA A 117 19.25 3.52 -4.01
C ALA A 117 20.19 4.00 -2.89
N HIS A 118 20.91 5.10 -3.11
CA HIS A 118 21.78 5.69 -2.08
C HIS A 118 20.97 6.12 -0.84
N PHE A 119 19.87 6.86 -1.03
CA PHE A 119 19.03 7.29 0.09
C PHE A 119 18.39 6.12 0.82
N LYS A 120 17.90 5.10 0.09
CA LYS A 120 17.39 3.85 0.68
C LYS A 120 18.45 3.15 1.55
N ILE A 121 19.68 2.98 1.03
CA ILE A 121 20.79 2.37 1.79
C ILE A 121 21.13 3.20 3.04
N SER A 122 21.17 4.52 2.91
CA SER A 122 21.44 5.41 4.04
C SER A 122 20.34 5.34 5.12
N ALA A 123 19.07 5.25 4.72
CA ALA A 123 17.96 5.04 5.64
C ALA A 123 18.09 3.71 6.41
N LEU A 124 18.39 2.61 5.71
CA LEU A 124 18.59 1.30 6.33
C LEU A 124 19.78 1.28 7.29
N ARG A 125 20.89 1.95 6.94
CA ARG A 125 22.04 2.11 7.84
C ARG A 125 21.69 2.92 9.07
N ALA A 126 20.89 3.97 8.92
CA ALA A 126 20.43 4.79 10.04
C ALA A 126 19.51 3.99 10.98
N LEU A 127 18.58 3.19 10.43
CA LEU A 127 17.76 2.24 11.20
C LEU A 127 18.61 1.19 11.93
N SER A 128 19.66 0.68 11.29
CA SER A 128 20.56 -0.26 11.95
C SER A 128 21.42 0.41 13.02
N ALA A 129 21.65 1.71 12.95
CA ALA A 129 22.40 2.45 13.96
C ALA A 129 21.55 2.79 15.18
N SER A 130 20.26 3.10 15.00
CA SER A 130 19.32 3.37 16.10
C SER A 130 19.07 2.15 16.99
N THR A 131 19.20 0.93 16.48
CA THR A 131 19.01 -0.29 17.30
C THR A 131 20.17 -0.63 18.23
N LYS A 132 21.28 0.14 18.23
CA LYS A 132 22.46 -0.14 19.05
C LYS A 132 22.33 0.28 20.53
N GLY A 133 21.18 0.83 20.93
CA GLY A 133 20.87 1.23 22.30
C GLY A 133 19.47 0.79 22.73
N GLU A 134 18.99 1.30 23.86
CA GLU A 134 17.62 1.08 24.30
C GLU A 134 16.63 1.74 23.33
N VAL A 135 15.71 0.95 22.78
CA VAL A 135 14.69 1.41 21.83
C VAL A 135 13.40 1.67 22.60
N GLY A 136 13.16 2.93 22.94
CA GLY A 136 11.91 3.38 23.56
C GLY A 136 10.76 3.54 22.56
N ALA A 137 9.55 3.81 23.05
CA ALA A 137 8.34 3.95 22.23
C ALA A 137 8.47 4.99 21.10
N ALA A 138 9.09 6.14 21.39
CA ALA A 138 9.34 7.20 20.40
C ALA A 138 10.32 6.77 19.29
N GLU A 139 11.28 5.89 19.61
CA GLU A 139 12.19 5.33 18.61
C GLU A 139 11.48 4.28 17.77
N SER A 140 10.72 3.39 18.42
CA SER A 140 9.92 2.35 17.78
C SER A 140 8.93 2.92 16.76
N ILE A 141 8.22 4.00 17.08
CA ILE A 141 7.29 4.62 16.12
C ILE A 141 8.01 5.26 14.93
N ARG A 142 9.22 5.80 15.13
CA ARG A 142 10.04 6.32 14.03
C ARG A 142 10.56 5.20 13.13
N HIS A 143 10.88 4.04 13.69
CA HIS A 143 11.18 2.84 12.91
C HIS A 143 9.99 2.39 12.07
N VAL A 144 8.77 2.42 12.63
CA VAL A 144 7.53 2.15 11.90
C VAL A 144 7.34 3.14 10.75
N ALA A 145 7.47 4.44 11.02
CA ALA A 145 7.34 5.48 10.00
C ALA A 145 8.34 5.32 8.84
N ALA A 146 9.62 5.09 9.16
CA ALA A 146 10.65 4.85 8.14
C ALA A 146 10.38 3.54 7.37
N GLY A 147 9.94 2.48 8.05
CA GLY A 147 9.54 1.21 7.41
C GLY A 147 8.41 1.41 6.40
N MET A 148 7.37 2.16 6.76
CA MET A 148 6.24 2.43 5.88
C MET A 148 6.59 3.34 4.68
N LEU A 149 7.51 4.29 4.85
CA LEU A 149 8.05 5.07 3.73
C LEU A 149 8.84 4.18 2.76
N LEU A 150 9.69 3.29 3.27
CA LEU A 150 10.42 2.31 2.47
C LEU A 150 9.48 1.31 1.79
N CYS A 151 8.40 0.89 2.47
CA CYS A 151 7.34 0.08 1.89
C CYS A 151 6.71 0.78 0.68
N THR A 152 6.31 2.05 0.85
CA THR A 152 5.71 2.86 -0.22
C THR A 152 6.67 2.98 -1.41
N LEU A 153 7.95 3.22 -1.13
CA LEU A 153 8.99 3.31 -2.15
C LEU A 153 9.11 2.01 -2.95
N GLU A 154 9.14 0.85 -2.30
CA GLU A 154 9.21 -0.45 -3.00
C GLU A 154 7.96 -0.71 -3.85
N ILE A 155 6.77 -0.39 -3.34
CA ILE A 155 5.50 -0.57 -4.07
C ILE A 155 5.49 0.31 -5.32
N GLN A 156 5.96 1.55 -5.22
CA GLN A 156 5.98 2.50 -6.34
C GLN A 156 7.10 2.23 -7.35
N GLN A 157 8.20 1.61 -6.94
CA GLN A 157 9.31 1.25 -7.83
C GLN A 157 8.97 0.09 -8.78
N SER A 158 7.86 -0.63 -8.58
CA SER A 158 7.34 -1.69 -9.45
C SER A 158 8.42 -2.58 -10.07
N SER A 159 9.40 -3.04 -9.28
CA SER A 159 10.24 -4.14 -9.74
C SER A 159 9.52 -5.44 -9.38
N ALA A 160 9.02 -6.15 -10.40
CA ALA A 160 8.41 -7.49 -10.26
C ALA A 160 9.38 -8.56 -9.68
N GLU A 161 10.57 -8.15 -9.24
CA GLU A 161 11.67 -9.00 -8.78
C GLU A 161 11.77 -9.10 -7.26
N SER A 162 11.10 -8.24 -6.48
CA SER A 162 11.19 -8.33 -5.02
C SER A 162 9.89 -8.07 -4.25
N SER A 163 9.60 -8.95 -3.30
CA SER A 163 8.50 -8.83 -2.33
C SER A 163 8.94 -8.07 -1.05
N HIS A 164 9.95 -7.20 -1.16
CA HIS A 164 10.52 -6.49 -0.01
C HIS A 164 9.54 -5.57 0.71
N TRP A 165 8.58 -4.99 -0.02
CA TRP A 165 7.52 -4.16 0.56
C TRP A 165 6.77 -4.88 1.70
N LEU A 166 6.51 -6.18 1.54
CA LEU A 166 5.79 -6.98 2.53
C LEU A 166 6.56 -7.10 3.84
N TRP A 167 7.89 -7.21 3.77
CA TRP A 167 8.76 -7.27 4.95
C TRP A 167 8.76 -5.96 5.73
N TYR A 168 8.62 -4.81 5.06
CA TYR A 168 8.50 -3.52 5.74
C TYR A 168 7.18 -3.38 6.50
N VAL A 169 6.05 -3.80 5.90
CA VAL A 169 4.74 -3.79 6.57
C VAL A 169 4.75 -4.74 7.77
N CYS A 170 5.17 -5.99 7.57
CA CYS A 170 5.12 -6.99 8.65
C CYS A 170 6.16 -6.71 9.75
N GLY A 171 7.33 -6.18 9.37
CA GLY A 171 8.32 -5.65 10.33
C GLY A 171 7.74 -4.51 11.17
N SER A 172 7.02 -3.58 10.55
CA SER A 172 6.35 -2.48 11.26
C SER A 172 5.30 -2.98 12.25
N LYS A 173 4.45 -3.96 11.85
CA LYS A 173 3.50 -4.61 12.77
C LYS A 173 4.19 -5.26 13.96
N LYS A 174 5.29 -5.99 13.70
CA LYS A 174 6.05 -6.65 14.76
C LYS A 174 6.65 -5.64 15.75
N ILE A 175 7.15 -4.50 15.26
CA ILE A 175 7.67 -3.41 16.10
C ILE A 175 6.55 -2.84 16.98
N ILE A 176 5.38 -2.57 16.40
CA ILE A 176 4.21 -2.07 17.14
C ILE A 176 3.88 -2.98 18.32
N LYS A 177 3.76 -4.29 18.06
CA LYS A 177 3.45 -5.30 19.10
C LYS A 177 4.57 -5.43 20.13
N THR A 178 5.82 -5.54 19.70
CA THR A 178 6.97 -5.75 20.61
C THR A 178 7.19 -4.54 21.52
N ALA A 179 6.88 -3.33 21.05
CA ALA A 179 7.00 -2.12 21.83
C ALA A 179 5.69 -1.71 22.54
N HIS A 180 4.65 -2.56 22.51
CA HIS A 180 3.34 -2.33 23.14
C HIS A 180 2.68 -1.00 22.74
N LEU A 181 2.92 -0.53 21.51
CA LEU A 181 2.43 0.76 21.01
C LEU A 181 0.91 0.76 20.77
N ASP A 182 0.31 -0.42 20.66
CA ASP A 182 -1.11 -0.64 20.38
C ASP A 182 -1.95 -1.04 21.60
N GLU A 183 -1.31 -1.30 22.74
CA GLU A 183 -1.97 -1.67 24.00
C GLU A 183 -2.16 -0.47 24.94
N THR A 184 -1.35 0.57 24.75
CA THR A 184 -1.34 1.76 25.61
C THR A 184 -1.96 2.94 24.88
N ALA A 185 -2.73 3.77 25.62
CA ALA A 185 -3.23 5.03 25.08
C ALA A 185 -2.03 5.94 24.84
N HIS A 186 -1.65 6.08 23.58
CA HIS A 186 -0.57 6.95 23.12
C HIS A 186 -1.13 8.22 22.49
N ASP A 187 -0.24 9.14 22.14
CA ASP A 187 -0.58 10.36 21.41
C ASP A 187 -1.33 10.05 20.10
N ASP A 188 -2.15 10.99 19.65
CA ASP A 188 -2.96 10.93 18.43
C ASP A 188 -2.10 10.58 17.18
N ASP A 189 -0.88 11.08 17.16
CA ASP A 189 0.15 10.78 16.17
C ASP A 189 0.47 9.29 16.04
N PHE A 190 0.62 8.59 17.17
CA PHE A 190 0.97 7.17 17.19
C PHE A 190 -0.18 6.35 16.63
N THR A 191 -1.40 6.63 17.10
CA THR A 191 -2.63 6.00 16.62
C THR A 191 -2.78 6.19 15.11
N THR A 192 -2.51 7.40 14.61
CA THR A 192 -2.54 7.73 13.18
C THR A 192 -1.54 6.89 12.37
N LEU A 193 -0.29 6.76 12.84
CA LEU A 193 0.73 5.94 12.16
C LEU A 193 0.46 4.43 12.25
N ILE A 194 -0.08 3.96 13.37
CA ILE A 194 -0.51 2.56 13.53
C ILE A 194 -1.67 2.25 12.56
N GLY A 195 -2.60 3.19 12.39
CA GLY A 195 -3.66 3.13 11.38
C GLY A 195 -3.13 3.05 9.95
N TRP A 196 -2.04 3.75 9.65
CA TRP A 196 -1.37 3.65 8.35
C TRP A 196 -0.81 2.24 8.09
N VAL A 197 -0.22 1.61 9.11
CA VAL A 197 0.24 0.21 9.02
C VAL A 197 -0.94 -0.74 8.82
N GLN A 198 -2.05 -0.55 9.56
CA GLN A 198 -3.25 -1.38 9.41
C GLN A 198 -3.78 -1.35 7.98
N TYR A 199 -3.83 -0.16 7.35
CA TYR A 199 -4.28 -0.02 5.98
C TYR A 199 -3.47 -0.88 5.00
N TYR A 200 -2.14 -0.78 5.03
CA TYR A 200 -1.28 -1.60 4.14
C TYR A 200 -1.31 -3.08 4.48
N ASP A 201 -1.42 -3.45 5.76
CA ASP A 201 -1.56 -4.86 6.17
C ASP A 201 -2.83 -5.50 5.58
N VAL A 202 -3.97 -4.80 5.66
CA VAL A 202 -5.24 -5.30 5.14
C VAL A 202 -5.19 -5.44 3.62
N LEU A 203 -4.62 -4.45 2.90
CA LEU A 203 -4.44 -4.54 1.45
C LEU A 203 -3.43 -5.61 1.05
N ALA A 204 -2.40 -5.86 1.86
CA ALA A 204 -1.47 -6.96 1.66
C ALA A 204 -2.19 -8.31 1.79
N ARG A 205 -3.04 -8.48 2.81
CA ARG A 205 -3.85 -9.70 3.00
C ARG A 205 -4.77 -9.96 1.81
N PHE A 206 -5.47 -8.93 1.35
CA PHE A 206 -6.31 -9.03 0.15
C PHE A 206 -5.50 -9.46 -1.07
N SER A 207 -4.38 -8.76 -1.33
CA SER A 207 -3.52 -9.06 -2.49
C SER A 207 -2.93 -10.47 -2.44
N LEU A 208 -2.38 -10.88 -1.29
CA LEU A 208 -1.75 -12.19 -1.10
C LEU A 208 -2.74 -13.34 -1.18
N ARG A 209 -3.99 -13.12 -0.73
CA ARG A 209 -5.07 -14.10 -0.87
C ARG A 209 -5.37 -14.42 -2.34
N HIS A 210 -5.30 -13.42 -3.19
CA HIS A 210 -5.57 -13.57 -4.62
C HIS A 210 -4.30 -13.81 -5.45
N TRP A 211 -3.12 -13.68 -4.87
CA TRP A 211 -1.87 -13.96 -5.55
C TRP A 211 -1.63 -15.49 -5.65
N GLN A 212 -1.80 -16.04 -6.85
CA GLN A 212 -1.71 -17.44 -7.21
C GLN A 212 -0.65 -17.69 -8.31
N PRO A 213 0.65 -17.65 -7.96
CA PRO A 213 1.73 -17.74 -8.94
C PRO A 213 1.81 -19.15 -9.57
N ASN A 214 1.23 -20.16 -8.90
CA ASN A 214 1.22 -21.55 -9.33
C ASN A 214 -0.05 -21.95 -10.07
N LEU A 215 -0.98 -21.03 -10.40
CA LEU A 215 -2.21 -21.40 -11.11
C LEU A 215 -1.96 -21.86 -12.57
N ILE A 216 -0.74 -21.70 -13.06
CA ILE A 216 -0.27 -22.28 -14.32
C ILE A 216 0.34 -23.67 -14.01
N VAL A 217 -0.48 -24.64 -13.63
CA VAL A 217 -0.09 -26.07 -13.63
C VAL A 217 -0.58 -26.67 -14.96
N PRO A 218 0.24 -27.47 -15.67
CA PRO A 218 -0.15 -28.11 -16.93
C PRO A 218 -1.40 -28.99 -16.77
N GLU A 219 -2.15 -29.12 -17.86
CA GLU A 219 -3.36 -29.94 -17.97
C GLU A 219 -3.21 -31.30 -17.26
N GLY A 220 -4.04 -31.56 -16.24
CA GLY A 220 -4.16 -32.87 -15.61
C GLY A 220 -4.08 -32.93 -14.07
N SER A 221 -3.77 -31.84 -13.37
CA SER A 221 -3.81 -31.85 -11.88
C SER A 221 -5.18 -31.42 -11.36
N THR A 222 -5.96 -32.36 -10.82
CA THR A 222 -7.30 -32.12 -10.25
C THR A 222 -7.30 -31.59 -8.82
N ASN A 223 -6.13 -31.44 -8.19
CA ASN A 223 -6.02 -31.00 -6.80
C ASN A 223 -5.14 -29.74 -6.69
N ILE A 224 -5.72 -28.58 -7.01
CA ILE A 224 -5.13 -27.29 -6.67
C ILE A 224 -5.59 -26.95 -5.24
N THR A 225 -4.77 -27.25 -4.25
CA THR A 225 -5.02 -26.84 -2.86
C THR A 225 -4.76 -25.34 -2.73
N PHE A 226 -5.81 -24.59 -2.33
CA PHE A 226 -5.77 -23.15 -2.09
C PHE A 226 -5.16 -22.88 -0.71
N GLU A 227 -3.84 -22.69 -0.64
CA GLU A 227 -3.19 -22.10 0.54
C GLU A 227 -2.81 -20.65 0.22
N ALA A 228 -3.49 -19.70 0.85
CA ALA A 228 -3.11 -18.29 0.78
C ALA A 228 -1.70 -18.12 1.36
N PHE A 229 -0.80 -17.47 0.62
CA PHE A 229 0.54 -17.20 1.12
C PHE A 229 0.47 -16.13 2.22
N GLN A 230 0.55 -16.54 3.49
CA GLN A 230 0.79 -15.65 4.61
C GLN A 230 2.21 -15.89 5.14
N PRO A 231 3.16 -14.95 4.97
CA PRO A 231 4.43 -15.05 5.65
C PRO A 231 4.18 -15.09 7.15
N ALA A 232 4.82 -16.02 7.87
CA ALA A 232 4.70 -16.15 9.33
C ALA A 232 4.99 -14.86 10.11
N VAL A 233 5.71 -13.91 9.51
CA VAL A 233 6.01 -12.59 10.09
C VAL A 233 4.81 -11.64 10.08
N CYS A 234 3.77 -11.93 9.31
CA CYS A 234 2.58 -11.09 9.17
C CYS A 234 1.38 -11.56 10.02
N SER A 235 1.56 -12.62 10.82
CA SER A 235 0.50 -13.27 11.61
C SER A 235 0.10 -12.51 12.88
N GLU A 236 0.74 -11.36 13.16
CA GLU A 236 0.42 -10.55 14.34
C GLU A 236 -1.04 -10.07 14.31
N ALA A 237 -1.69 -10.14 15.48
CA ALA A 237 -3.06 -9.72 15.70
C ALA A 237 -3.26 -8.24 15.39
N GLN A 238 -4.49 -7.84 15.07
CA GLN A 238 -4.81 -6.43 14.80
C GLN A 238 -4.54 -5.55 16.05
N PRO A 239 -4.23 -4.25 15.87
CA PRO A 239 -4.05 -3.31 16.98
C PRO A 239 -5.34 -3.13 17.79
N ALA A 240 -5.25 -3.15 19.13
CA ALA A 240 -6.43 -3.07 20.00
C ALA A 240 -6.95 -1.63 20.21
N ASN A 241 -6.09 -0.63 20.05
CA ASN A 241 -6.40 0.77 20.31
C ASN A 241 -6.98 1.55 19.10
N LEU A 242 -7.08 0.93 17.93
CA LEU A 242 -7.66 1.57 16.75
C LEU A 242 -9.19 1.48 16.81
N VAL A 243 -9.85 2.63 16.89
CA VAL A 243 -11.31 2.73 17.01
C VAL A 243 -11.87 3.66 15.95
N GLY A 244 -13.03 3.31 15.41
CA GLY A 244 -13.82 4.16 14.54
C GLY A 244 -14.06 3.55 13.16
N PRO A 245 -14.99 4.14 12.37
CA PRO A 245 -15.54 3.49 11.19
C PRO A 245 -14.50 3.00 10.18
N SER A 246 -13.44 3.78 9.92
CA SER A 246 -12.36 3.36 9.02
C SER A 246 -11.63 2.12 9.52
N HIS A 247 -11.27 2.08 10.80
CA HIS A 247 -10.55 0.96 11.40
C HIS A 247 -11.45 -0.27 11.55
N ASP A 248 -12.72 -0.07 11.90
CA ASP A 248 -13.73 -1.14 12.00
C ASP A 248 -13.95 -1.84 10.64
N ILE A 249 -14.05 -1.05 9.56
CA ILE A 249 -14.20 -1.59 8.20
C ILE A 249 -12.94 -2.33 7.78
N LEU A 250 -11.74 -1.79 8.04
CA LEU A 250 -10.48 -2.49 7.73
C LEU A 250 -10.34 -3.79 8.51
N TYR A 251 -10.71 -3.80 9.80
CA TYR A 251 -10.72 -5.02 10.61
C TYR A 251 -11.63 -6.08 9.99
N LEU A 252 -12.87 -5.70 9.65
CA LEU A 252 -13.83 -6.60 9.03
C LEU A 252 -13.37 -7.05 7.64
N LEU A 253 -12.75 -6.19 6.83
CA LEU A 253 -12.17 -6.58 5.55
C LEU A 253 -11.04 -7.61 5.73
N SER A 254 -10.19 -7.44 6.73
CA SER A 254 -9.15 -8.44 7.05
C SER A 254 -9.76 -9.78 7.46
N GLU A 255 -10.83 -9.75 8.27
CA GLU A 255 -11.57 -10.93 8.70
C GLU A 255 -12.25 -11.63 7.51
N VAL A 256 -12.84 -10.87 6.58
CA VAL A 256 -13.39 -11.40 5.32
C VAL A 256 -12.30 -12.07 4.49
N CYS A 257 -11.12 -11.45 4.37
CA CYS A 257 -9.99 -12.04 3.65
C CYS A 257 -9.51 -13.35 4.28
N ASP A 258 -9.52 -13.45 5.62
CA ASP A 258 -9.07 -14.66 6.31
C ASP A 258 -10.13 -15.78 6.30
N THR A 259 -11.40 -15.45 6.10
CA THR A 259 -12.52 -16.37 6.33
C THR A 259 -13.13 -16.95 5.08
N VAL A 260 -13.23 -16.19 3.98
CA VAL A 260 -13.85 -16.70 2.77
C VAL A 260 -13.02 -17.86 2.21
N VAL A 261 -13.67 -18.90 1.70
CA VAL A 261 -13.01 -20.07 1.09
C VAL A 261 -13.62 -20.36 -0.28
N PRO A 262 -12.85 -20.96 -1.21
CA PRO A 262 -13.41 -21.36 -2.50
C PRO A 262 -14.49 -22.45 -2.33
N PRO A 263 -15.41 -22.61 -3.30
CA PRO A 263 -16.44 -23.66 -3.26
C PRO A 263 -15.89 -25.09 -3.17
N SER A 264 -14.63 -25.31 -3.56
CA SER A 264 -13.94 -26.60 -3.44
C SER A 264 -13.47 -26.94 -2.02
N ASP A 265 -13.44 -25.97 -1.10
CA ASP A 265 -13.03 -26.20 0.28
C ASP A 265 -14.17 -26.88 1.07
N PRO A 266 -13.92 -27.99 1.80
CA PRO A 266 -14.95 -28.66 2.59
C PRO A 266 -15.70 -27.76 3.57
N ARG A 267 -15.01 -26.75 4.13
CA ARG A 267 -15.59 -25.77 5.07
C ARG A 267 -16.70 -24.95 4.43
N TYR A 268 -16.68 -24.79 3.11
CA TYR A 268 -17.65 -24.01 2.36
C TYR A 268 -19.09 -24.50 2.58
N HIS A 269 -19.28 -25.81 2.77
CA HIS A 269 -20.61 -26.42 2.96
C HIS A 269 -21.05 -26.50 4.42
N GLU A 270 -20.20 -26.11 5.37
CA GLU A 270 -20.52 -26.16 6.79
C GLU A 270 -21.56 -25.10 7.17
N VAL A 271 -22.51 -25.48 8.03
CA VAL A 271 -23.54 -24.54 8.53
C VAL A 271 -22.89 -23.40 9.32
N GLY A 272 -21.87 -23.71 10.13
CA GLY A 272 -21.13 -22.72 10.92
C GLY A 272 -20.45 -21.67 10.06
N TYR A 273 -19.86 -22.07 8.92
CA TYR A 273 -19.30 -21.13 7.95
C TYR A 273 -20.35 -20.17 7.40
N ARG A 274 -21.51 -20.68 6.96
CA ARG A 274 -22.61 -19.86 6.44
C ARG A 274 -23.18 -18.89 7.47
N GLU A 275 -23.28 -19.31 8.72
CA GLU A 275 -23.73 -18.45 9.83
C GLU A 275 -22.73 -17.34 10.11
N TYR A 276 -21.44 -17.68 10.12
CA TYR A 276 -20.38 -16.72 10.35
C TYR A 276 -20.32 -15.63 9.28
N LEU A 277 -20.47 -15.98 7.99
CA LEU A 277 -20.56 -14.98 6.91
C LEU A 277 -21.72 -13.99 7.11
N LYS A 278 -22.87 -14.46 7.63
CA LYS A 278 -24.00 -13.58 7.97
C LYS A 278 -23.66 -12.65 9.14
N VAL A 279 -22.88 -13.12 10.11
CA VAL A 279 -22.40 -12.29 11.23
C VAL A 279 -21.47 -11.19 10.73
N LEU A 280 -20.53 -11.51 9.82
CA LEU A 280 -19.65 -10.51 9.20
C LEU A 280 -20.44 -9.45 8.45
N GLU A 281 -21.39 -9.88 7.61
CA GLU A 281 -22.26 -8.97 6.88
C GLU A 281 -23.10 -8.09 7.83
N TRP A 282 -23.65 -8.69 8.89
CA TRP A 282 -24.41 -7.95 9.90
C TRP A 282 -23.55 -6.96 10.67
N ARG A 283 -22.25 -7.24 10.91
CA ARG A 283 -21.32 -6.30 11.55
C ARG A 283 -20.91 -5.16 10.62
N LEU A 284 -20.80 -5.42 9.32
CA LEU A 284 -20.46 -4.41 8.31
C LEU A 284 -21.58 -3.39 8.06
N ARG A 285 -22.84 -3.82 8.03
CA ARG A 285 -23.99 -2.93 7.68
C ARG A 285 -24.25 -1.75 8.64
N PRO A 286 -24.24 -1.90 9.98
CA PRO A 286 -24.70 -0.88 10.91
C PRO A 286 -23.64 0.17 11.23
N ILE A 287 -22.41 0.07 10.69
CA ILE A 287 -21.32 0.98 11.03
C ILE A 287 -21.76 2.41 10.71
N PRO A 288 -21.98 3.27 11.74
CA PRO A 288 -22.61 4.56 11.55
C PRO A 288 -21.58 5.56 11.02
N ILE A 289 -21.67 5.86 9.73
CA ILE A 289 -20.86 6.90 9.08
C ILE A 289 -21.62 8.22 9.20
N LYS A 290 -21.28 9.03 10.20
CA LYS A 290 -21.90 10.35 10.38
C LYS A 290 -21.37 11.33 9.33
N ARG A 291 -22.22 11.86 8.45
CA ARG A 291 -21.79 12.89 7.49
C ARG A 291 -21.47 14.22 8.22
N PRO A 292 -20.24 14.75 8.10
CA PRO A 292 -19.89 16.06 8.63
C PRO A 292 -20.48 17.18 7.77
N LYS A 293 -20.47 18.40 8.30
CA LYS A 293 -20.97 19.60 7.59
C LYS A 293 -19.92 20.23 6.66
N ASP A 294 -18.65 19.84 6.77
CA ASP A 294 -17.52 20.45 6.08
C ASP A 294 -17.11 19.65 4.84
N ALA A 295 -16.90 20.33 3.70
CA ALA A 295 -16.65 19.70 2.40
C ALA A 295 -15.41 18.78 2.36
N ALA A 296 -14.28 19.16 2.98
CA ALA A 296 -13.08 18.31 3.02
C ALA A 296 -13.26 17.06 3.92
N ALA A 297 -14.12 17.16 4.93
CA ALA A 297 -14.52 16.01 5.73
C ALA A 297 -15.55 15.15 4.98
N THR A 298 -16.34 15.73 4.07
CA THR A 298 -17.29 14.99 3.23
C THR A 298 -16.59 13.92 2.39
N ASP A 299 -15.49 14.23 1.70
CA ASP A 299 -14.79 13.26 0.84
C ASP A 299 -14.22 12.07 1.63
N SER A 300 -13.66 12.32 2.82
CA SER A 300 -13.15 11.25 3.69
C SER A 300 -14.29 10.32 4.16
N HIS A 301 -15.45 10.88 4.48
CA HIS A 301 -16.61 10.09 4.89
C HIS A 301 -17.23 9.29 3.75
N ILE A 302 -17.33 9.86 2.55
CA ILE A 302 -17.78 9.12 1.36
C ILE A 302 -16.78 8.00 1.05
N LEU A 303 -15.47 8.26 1.19
CA LEU A 303 -14.46 7.22 0.99
C LEU A 303 -14.61 6.07 2.00
N VAL A 304 -14.82 6.36 3.28
CA VAL A 304 -15.11 5.34 4.29
C VAL A 304 -16.34 4.51 3.91
N GLU A 305 -17.37 5.16 3.38
CA GLU A 305 -18.57 4.48 2.88
C GLU A 305 -18.29 3.61 1.65
N LEU A 306 -17.47 4.09 0.71
CA LEU A 306 -17.03 3.30 -0.44
C LEU A 306 -16.27 2.04 -0.01
N TYR A 307 -15.40 2.13 1.00
CA TYR A 307 -14.75 0.94 1.58
C TYR A 307 -15.75 -0.02 2.23
N GLN A 308 -16.76 0.49 2.93
CA GLN A 308 -17.83 -0.33 3.51
C GLN A 308 -18.59 -1.10 2.43
N LEU A 309 -19.07 -0.39 1.40
CA LEU A 309 -19.81 -0.97 0.28
C LEU A 309 -18.95 -1.97 -0.50
N SER A 310 -17.69 -1.62 -0.76
CA SER A 310 -16.75 -2.52 -1.45
C SER A 310 -16.50 -3.80 -0.65
N THR A 311 -16.37 -3.70 0.68
CA THR A 311 -16.18 -4.87 1.55
C THR A 311 -17.43 -5.75 1.57
N LEU A 312 -18.63 -5.15 1.59
CA LEU A 312 -19.90 -5.87 1.52
C LEU A 312 -20.08 -6.59 0.17
N ILE A 313 -19.78 -5.91 -0.94
CA ILE A 313 -19.82 -6.48 -2.29
C ILE A 313 -18.81 -7.63 -2.38
N TYR A 314 -17.56 -7.41 -1.97
CA TYR A 314 -16.52 -8.43 -1.96
C TYR A 314 -16.95 -9.65 -1.15
N LEU A 315 -17.39 -9.50 0.10
CA LEU A 315 -17.89 -10.59 0.94
C LEU A 315 -18.98 -11.41 0.24
N ARG A 316 -19.94 -10.74 -0.41
CA ARG A 316 -21.03 -11.40 -1.13
C ARG A 316 -20.55 -12.17 -2.35
N ARG A 317 -19.74 -11.53 -3.21
CA ARG A 317 -19.21 -12.13 -4.43
C ARG A 317 -18.24 -13.27 -4.15
N ALA A 318 -17.47 -13.14 -3.08
CA ALA A 318 -16.56 -14.15 -2.58
C ALA A 318 -17.28 -15.40 -2.02
N SER A 319 -18.56 -15.26 -1.64
CA SER A 319 -19.37 -16.30 -1.00
C SER A 319 -20.48 -16.84 -1.91
N VAL A 320 -20.38 -16.64 -3.23
CA VAL A 320 -21.41 -17.03 -4.22
C VAL A 320 -21.66 -18.53 -4.17
N GLY A 321 -22.92 -18.93 -3.95
CA GLY A 321 -23.39 -20.32 -3.77
C GLY A 321 -24.14 -20.56 -2.44
N ILE A 322 -23.96 -19.68 -1.45
CA ILE A 322 -24.55 -19.81 -0.10
C ILE A 322 -25.87 -19.03 0.07
N SER A 323 -26.14 -18.06 -0.78
CA SER A 323 -27.37 -17.26 -0.81
C SER A 323 -27.65 -16.82 -2.25
N PRO A 324 -28.90 -16.91 -2.75
CA PRO A 324 -29.26 -16.32 -4.04
C PRO A 324 -28.98 -14.81 -4.02
N GLU A 325 -28.70 -14.24 -5.21
CA GLU A 325 -28.55 -12.80 -5.40
C GLU A 325 -29.75 -12.09 -4.78
N ARG A 326 -29.48 -11.22 -3.81
CA ARG A 326 -30.48 -10.34 -3.23
C ARG A 326 -30.43 -9.00 -3.96
N PRO A 327 -31.57 -8.29 -4.09
CA PRO A 327 -31.62 -6.92 -4.62
C PRO A 327 -30.63 -5.93 -3.96
N GLN A 328 -30.15 -6.26 -2.75
CA GLN A 328 -29.26 -5.42 -1.96
C GLN A 328 -27.85 -5.24 -2.57
N THR A 329 -27.29 -6.24 -3.24
CA THR A 329 -25.95 -6.08 -3.86
C THR A 329 -26.02 -5.04 -4.98
N VAL A 330 -27.07 -5.10 -5.81
CA VAL A 330 -27.32 -4.11 -6.88
C VAL A 330 -27.50 -2.70 -6.30
N GLU A 331 -28.21 -2.57 -5.19
CA GLU A 331 -28.37 -1.29 -4.49
C GLU A 331 -27.03 -0.72 -4.02
N TRP A 332 -26.15 -1.56 -3.45
CA TRP A 332 -24.82 -1.14 -3.02
C TRP A 332 -23.93 -0.71 -4.18
N VAL A 333 -23.96 -1.45 -5.29
CA VAL A 333 -23.23 -1.12 -6.52
C VAL A 333 -23.71 0.23 -7.06
N HIS A 334 -25.02 0.40 -7.25
CA HIS A 334 -25.59 1.65 -7.74
C HIS A 334 -25.25 2.85 -6.83
N ARG A 335 -25.35 2.65 -5.51
CA ARG A 335 -24.99 3.68 -4.52
C ARG A 335 -23.49 4.04 -4.60
N GLY A 336 -22.62 3.05 -4.76
CA GLY A 336 -21.18 3.27 -4.94
C GLY A 336 -20.85 4.03 -6.21
N PHE A 337 -21.43 3.65 -7.36
CA PHE A 337 -21.26 4.41 -8.61
C PHE A 337 -21.78 5.84 -8.51
N SER A 338 -22.91 6.06 -7.81
CA SER A 338 -23.40 7.42 -7.54
C SER A 338 -22.38 8.25 -6.76
N GLN A 339 -21.71 7.65 -5.78
CA GLN A 339 -20.70 8.32 -4.96
C GLN A 339 -19.39 8.56 -5.71
N LEU A 340 -18.95 7.60 -6.53
CA LEU A 340 -17.73 7.75 -7.33
C LEU A 340 -17.84 8.92 -8.34
N LYS A 341 -19.04 9.24 -8.81
CA LYS A 341 -19.30 10.41 -9.67
C LYS A 341 -19.08 11.73 -8.94
N ASP A 342 -19.24 11.77 -7.63
CA ASP A 342 -19.04 12.97 -6.81
C ASP A 342 -17.54 13.26 -6.55
N PHE A 343 -16.66 12.28 -6.74
CA PHE A 343 -15.22 12.47 -6.58
C PHE A 343 -14.59 13.16 -7.79
N GLU A 344 -13.72 14.13 -7.52
CA GLU A 344 -12.79 14.67 -8.53
C GLU A 344 -11.63 13.70 -8.77
N THR A 345 -11.09 13.07 -7.72
CA THR A 345 -10.02 12.07 -7.81
C THR A 345 -10.23 10.97 -6.77
N CYS A 346 -9.80 9.75 -7.06
CA CYS A 346 -9.86 8.64 -6.11
C CYS A 346 -8.57 7.82 -6.18
N ALA A 347 -7.76 7.96 -5.14
CA ALA A 347 -6.45 7.32 -5.03
C ALA A 347 -6.46 5.94 -4.37
N HIS A 348 -7.63 5.29 -4.25
CA HIS A 348 -7.81 4.09 -3.44
C HIS A 348 -8.06 2.85 -4.32
N PRO A 349 -7.04 1.98 -4.48
CA PRO A 349 -7.13 0.84 -5.39
C PRO A 349 -8.24 -0.16 -5.06
N PHE A 350 -8.48 -0.43 -3.78
CA PHE A 350 -9.43 -1.47 -3.37
C PHE A 350 -10.87 -1.14 -3.78
N PRO A 351 -11.46 0.03 -3.43
CA PRO A 351 -12.79 0.37 -3.92
C PRO A 351 -12.88 0.44 -5.45
N LEU A 352 -11.88 1.04 -6.11
CA LEU A 352 -11.86 1.12 -7.57
C LEU A 352 -11.85 -0.26 -8.23
N LEU A 353 -11.09 -1.21 -7.67
CA LEU A 353 -11.05 -2.58 -8.15
C LEU A 353 -12.41 -3.26 -7.96
N ILE A 354 -12.99 -3.19 -6.77
CA ILE A 354 -14.27 -3.86 -6.49
C ILE A 354 -15.40 -3.29 -7.34
N PHE A 355 -15.58 -1.96 -7.40
CA PHE A 355 -16.61 -1.36 -8.24
C PHE A 355 -16.33 -1.54 -9.73
N GLY A 356 -15.07 -1.52 -10.15
CA GLY A 356 -14.71 -1.82 -11.53
C GLY A 356 -15.04 -3.25 -11.92
N CYS A 357 -14.92 -4.23 -11.02
CA CYS A 357 -15.36 -5.61 -11.28
C CYS A 357 -16.89 -5.72 -11.45
N GLU A 358 -17.65 -4.80 -10.86
CA GLU A 358 -19.12 -4.72 -10.96
C GLU A 358 -19.61 -3.79 -12.09
N ALA A 359 -18.71 -3.28 -12.93
CA ALA A 359 -19.05 -2.45 -14.08
C ALA A 359 -19.52 -3.32 -15.26
N TYR A 360 -20.84 -3.46 -15.40
CA TYR A 360 -21.46 -4.34 -16.41
C TYR A 360 -21.87 -3.60 -17.68
N THR A 361 -21.96 -2.26 -17.64
CA THR A 361 -22.21 -1.44 -18.84
C THR A 361 -20.98 -0.66 -19.28
N ASP A 362 -20.94 -0.29 -20.56
CA ASP A 362 -19.85 0.53 -21.11
C ASP A 362 -19.75 1.90 -20.43
N GLU A 363 -20.89 2.47 -19.99
CA GLU A 363 -20.92 3.74 -19.24
C GLU A 363 -20.27 3.62 -17.86
N GLU A 364 -20.53 2.52 -17.14
CA GLU A 364 -19.91 2.24 -15.84
C GLU A 364 -18.40 2.01 -16.00
N ARG A 365 -18.00 1.21 -16.99
CA ARG A 365 -16.58 0.95 -17.32
C ARG A 365 -15.86 2.25 -17.69
N ALA A 366 -16.47 3.08 -18.54
CA ALA A 366 -15.93 4.38 -18.92
C ALA A 366 -15.78 5.32 -17.70
N SER A 367 -16.78 5.36 -16.82
CA SER A 367 -16.74 6.18 -15.60
C SER A 367 -15.57 5.83 -14.69
N ILE A 368 -15.26 4.53 -14.52
CA ILE A 368 -14.11 4.07 -13.73
C ILE A 368 -12.79 4.45 -14.40
N LEU A 369 -12.66 4.23 -15.71
CA LEU A 369 -11.44 4.58 -16.44
C LEU A 369 -11.18 6.10 -16.44
N GLU A 370 -12.23 6.91 -16.53
CA GLU A 370 -12.13 8.37 -16.48
C GLU A 370 -11.67 8.83 -15.09
N LEU A 371 -12.25 8.28 -14.01
CA LEU A 371 -11.83 8.60 -12.65
C LEU A 371 -10.37 8.22 -12.38
N ILE A 372 -9.93 7.05 -12.86
CA ILE A 372 -8.52 6.63 -12.79
C ILE A 372 -7.63 7.63 -13.54
N SER A 373 -7.97 7.94 -14.79
CA SER A 373 -7.16 8.83 -15.65
C SER A 373 -7.05 10.24 -15.05
N ARG A 374 -8.15 10.79 -14.54
CA ARG A 374 -8.17 12.10 -13.86
C ARG A 374 -7.33 12.08 -12.58
N THR A 375 -7.35 10.98 -11.83
CA THR A 375 -6.52 10.81 -10.63
C THR A 375 -5.03 10.78 -10.97
N GLU A 376 -4.63 10.06 -12.03
CA GLU A 376 -3.23 10.01 -12.47
C GLU A 376 -2.73 11.36 -12.97
N ILE A 377 -3.57 12.15 -13.64
CA ILE A 377 -3.25 13.51 -14.09
C ILE A 377 -3.07 14.46 -12.89
N SER A 378 -4.01 14.46 -11.95
CA SER A 378 -4.02 15.38 -10.81
C SER A 378 -3.01 15.00 -9.72
N THR A 379 -2.68 13.72 -9.60
CA THR A 379 -1.74 13.19 -8.60
C THR A 379 -0.74 12.22 -9.26
N PRO A 380 0.26 12.73 -10.01
CA PRO A 380 1.16 11.91 -10.82
C PRO A 380 2.03 10.94 -9.99
N PHE A 381 2.09 11.14 -8.68
CA PHE A 381 2.78 10.25 -7.76
C PHE A 381 1.97 8.99 -7.38
N ARG A 382 0.71 8.91 -7.81
CA ARG A 382 -0.20 7.80 -7.51
C ARG A 382 -0.45 6.99 -8.77
N ASN A 383 0.29 5.90 -8.91
CA ASN A 383 0.16 4.99 -10.04
C ASN A 383 -1.05 4.06 -9.83
N LEU A 384 -2.09 4.23 -10.65
CA LEU A 384 -3.28 3.35 -10.70
C LEU A 384 -3.31 2.51 -11.98
N GLY A 385 -2.25 2.56 -12.79
CA GLY A 385 -2.12 1.82 -14.04
C GLY A 385 -2.27 0.32 -13.85
N PHE A 386 -1.82 -0.22 -12.71
CA PHE A 386 -2.03 -1.62 -12.37
C PHE A 386 -3.52 -1.96 -12.18
N VAL A 387 -4.29 -1.11 -11.49
CA VAL A 387 -5.74 -1.30 -11.29
C VAL A 387 -6.44 -1.28 -12.63
N LYS A 388 -6.10 -0.30 -13.48
CA LYS A 388 -6.62 -0.20 -14.85
C LYS A 388 -6.35 -1.47 -15.66
N ALA A 389 -5.12 -1.97 -15.64
CA ALA A 389 -4.73 -3.18 -16.36
C ALA A 389 -5.48 -4.43 -15.86
N ILE A 390 -5.63 -4.58 -14.54
CA ILE A 390 -6.40 -5.66 -13.92
C ILE A 390 -7.86 -5.59 -14.38
N LEU A 391 -8.50 -4.43 -14.26
CA LEU A 391 -9.91 -4.26 -14.63
C LEU A 391 -10.16 -4.54 -16.10
N GLN A 392 -9.33 -4.02 -16.99
CA GLN A 392 -9.44 -4.29 -18.42
C GLN A 392 -9.30 -5.79 -18.72
N THR A 393 -8.41 -6.49 -18.03
CA THR A 393 -8.26 -7.95 -18.17
C THR A 393 -9.50 -8.69 -17.69
N ILE A 394 -10.06 -8.30 -16.55
CA ILE A 394 -11.31 -8.88 -16.01
C ILE A 394 -12.47 -8.66 -16.99
N TRP A 395 -12.62 -7.46 -17.54
CA TRP A 395 -13.67 -7.16 -18.51
C TRP A 395 -13.53 -7.99 -19.78
N VAL A 396 -12.31 -8.12 -20.32
CA VAL A 396 -12.05 -8.99 -21.48
C VAL A 396 -12.39 -10.44 -21.17
N GLN A 397 -12.03 -10.96 -19.99
CA GLN A 397 -12.36 -12.33 -19.60
C GLN A 397 -13.88 -12.53 -19.45
N ASN A 398 -14.58 -11.57 -18.87
CA ASN A 398 -16.04 -11.63 -18.71
C ASN A 398 -16.77 -11.54 -20.06
N ASP A 399 -16.29 -10.72 -20.99
CA ASP A 399 -16.90 -10.53 -22.31
C ASP A 399 -16.68 -11.75 -23.23
N LEU A 400 -15.61 -12.52 -22.99
CA LEU A 400 -15.27 -13.73 -23.76
C LEU A 400 -15.83 -15.03 -23.14
N ALA A 401 -16.24 -15.03 -21.88
CA ALA A 401 -16.68 -16.24 -21.19
C ALA A 401 -18.12 -16.63 -21.59
N ASP A 402 -18.33 -17.89 -21.95
CA ASP A 402 -19.65 -18.49 -22.16
C ASP A 402 -20.37 -18.82 -20.82
N GLY A 403 -20.32 -17.89 -19.85
CA GLY A 403 -20.91 -18.06 -18.51
C GLY A 403 -20.32 -17.14 -17.44
N HIS A 404 -20.84 -17.22 -16.21
CA HIS A 404 -20.33 -16.43 -15.08
C HIS A 404 -19.05 -17.07 -14.51
N LEU A 405 -17.91 -16.37 -14.62
CA LEU A 405 -16.67 -16.77 -14.00
C LEU A 405 -16.76 -16.64 -12.47
N ASP A 406 -16.21 -17.61 -11.74
CA ASP A 406 -16.10 -17.50 -10.28
C ASP A 406 -15.27 -16.27 -9.90
N TYR A 407 -15.82 -15.42 -9.05
CA TYR A 407 -15.25 -14.12 -8.72
C TYR A 407 -13.86 -14.22 -8.08
N ILE A 408 -13.66 -15.20 -7.19
CA ILE A 408 -12.39 -15.40 -6.49
C ILE A 408 -11.34 -15.98 -7.41
N GLN A 409 -11.73 -16.93 -8.24
CA GLN A 409 -10.86 -17.51 -9.25
C GLN A 409 -10.44 -16.47 -10.30
N ASN A 410 -11.36 -15.64 -10.78
CA ASN A 410 -11.06 -14.59 -11.75
C ASN A 410 -10.06 -13.57 -11.17
N LEU A 411 -10.33 -13.03 -9.97
CA LEU A 411 -9.37 -12.18 -9.27
C LEU A 411 -8.02 -12.88 -9.08
N GLY A 412 -8.03 -14.17 -8.74
CA GLY A 412 -6.84 -15.00 -8.57
C GLY A 412 -5.97 -15.08 -9.82
N VAL A 413 -6.58 -15.42 -10.96
CA VAL A 413 -5.92 -15.52 -12.26
C VAL A 413 -5.35 -14.16 -12.67
N VAL A 414 -6.16 -13.11 -12.63
CA VAL A 414 -5.77 -11.81 -13.17
C VAL A 414 -4.65 -11.21 -12.34
N LEU A 415 -4.80 -11.12 -11.01
CA LEU A 415 -3.78 -10.54 -10.12
C LEU A 415 -2.43 -11.27 -10.20
N SER A 416 -2.44 -12.56 -10.54
CA SER A 416 -1.22 -13.35 -10.72
C SER A 416 -0.56 -13.14 -12.09
N SER A 417 -1.37 -12.84 -13.11
CA SER A 417 -0.92 -12.69 -14.50
C SER A 417 -0.48 -11.26 -14.86
N SER A 418 -0.99 -10.24 -14.15
CA SER A 418 -0.72 -8.82 -14.41
C SER A 418 0.76 -8.41 -14.23
N THR A 419 1.61 -9.27 -13.67
CA THR A 419 3.07 -9.09 -13.60
C THR A 419 3.80 -9.19 -14.94
N ARG A 420 3.13 -9.65 -16.01
CA ARG A 420 3.78 -9.88 -17.32
C ARG A 420 3.65 -8.73 -18.32
N TYR A 421 2.78 -7.76 -18.09
CA TYR A 421 2.46 -6.73 -19.08
C TYR A 421 3.44 -5.56 -19.15
N GLU A 422 4.33 -5.38 -18.16
CA GLU A 422 5.41 -4.38 -18.24
C GLU A 422 6.63 -4.88 -19.06
N ARG A 423 6.61 -6.12 -19.57
CA ARG A 423 7.62 -6.67 -20.49
C ARG A 423 7.14 -6.69 -21.93
N ALA A 424 6.77 -5.53 -22.48
CA ALA A 424 6.81 -5.34 -23.93
C ALA A 424 7.98 -4.39 -24.23
N PRO A 425 9.08 -4.87 -24.86
CA PRO A 425 10.14 -3.98 -25.30
C PRO A 425 9.61 -3.07 -26.42
N ALA A 426 9.84 -1.77 -26.28
CA ALA A 426 9.83 -0.85 -27.41
C ALA A 426 11.05 -1.11 -28.31
#